data_AF-A0A8S9W135-F1
#
_entry.id   AF-A0A8S9W135-F1
#
_cell.length_a   1.000
_cell.length_b   1.000
_cell.length_c   1.000
_cell.angle_alpha   90.00
_cell.angle_beta   90.00
_cell.angle_gamma   90.00
#
_symmetry.space_group_name_H-M   'P 1'
#
loop_
_entity.id
_entity.type
_entity.pdbx_description
1 polymer ?
#
loop_
_entity_poly.entity_id
_entity_poly.type
_entity_poly.pdbx_seq_one_letter_code
_entity_poly.pdbx_strand_id
1 'polypeptide(L)'
;MEDLFGKNEPDARMKDEEMILRFIALYENLDGYSKPMKEFLTNYMKLNKTIIQNYKDRLSILFKKTVDFILSSIGPSAFKIKAGINIAVFDSISVALASIDTQNIDNLSEKHKILLNNPSFLECVSKATTDREKVRRRIDIAIETFST
;
A
#
# COMPACT_ATOMS: atom_id res chain seq x y z
N MET A 1 0.66 -15.36 -2.44
CA MET A 1 1.78 -14.43 -2.12
C MET A 1 3.05 -14.81 -2.89
N GLU A 2 3.24 -16.08 -3.28
CA GLU A 2 4.36 -16.54 -4.13
C GLU A 2 4.40 -15.88 -5.52
N ASP A 3 3.25 -15.48 -6.08
CA ASP A 3 3.17 -14.88 -7.43
C ASP A 3 3.62 -13.41 -7.54
N LEU A 4 3.87 -12.72 -6.42
CA LEU A 4 4.31 -11.32 -6.51
C LEU A 4 5.80 -11.17 -6.85
N PHE A 5 6.63 -12.17 -6.52
CA PHE A 5 8.08 -11.94 -6.37
C PHE A 5 9.01 -12.86 -7.14
N GLY A 6 8.53 -13.96 -7.72
CA GLY A 6 9.29 -14.76 -8.69
C GLY A 6 10.79 -14.89 -8.41
N LYS A 7 11.20 -15.47 -7.26
CA LYS A 7 12.53 -16.07 -7.01
C LYS A 7 12.64 -16.76 -5.64
N ASN A 8 13.33 -17.91 -5.64
CA ASN A 8 13.54 -18.86 -4.54
C ASN A 8 14.79 -18.57 -3.67
N GLU A 9 14.98 -17.38 -3.10
CA GLU A 9 16.08 -17.16 -2.12
C GLU A 9 15.74 -16.18 -0.97
N PRO A 10 16.37 -16.33 0.23
CA PRO A 10 15.80 -15.94 1.53
C PRO A 10 15.84 -14.45 1.92
N ASP A 11 16.09 -13.52 0.99
CA ASP A 11 16.04 -12.06 1.23
C ASP A 11 14.60 -11.48 1.05
N ALA A 12 13.65 -12.32 0.61
CA ALA A 12 12.26 -11.94 0.37
C ALA A 12 11.42 -11.77 1.65
N ARG A 13 11.69 -12.56 2.71
CA ARG A 13 10.82 -12.64 3.91
C ARG A 13 10.69 -11.32 4.67
N MET A 14 11.79 -10.58 4.84
CA MET A 14 11.75 -9.31 5.59
C MET A 14 11.07 -8.18 4.81
N LYS A 15 11.16 -8.18 3.48
CA LYS A 15 10.48 -7.18 2.64
C LYS A 15 8.97 -7.39 2.66
N ASP A 16 8.53 -8.64 2.63
CA ASP A 16 7.11 -8.98 2.68
C ASP A 16 6.50 -8.59 4.04
N GLU A 17 7.19 -8.89 5.14
CA GLU A 17 6.76 -8.49 6.49
C GLU A 17 6.73 -6.96 6.66
N GLU A 18 7.73 -6.24 6.16
CA GLU A 18 7.74 -4.78 6.22
C GLU A 18 6.62 -4.17 5.37
N MET A 19 6.32 -4.72 4.19
CA MET A 19 5.21 -4.25 3.35
C MET A 19 3.86 -4.43 4.02
N ILE A 20 3.63 -5.58 4.68
CA ILE A 20 2.42 -5.80 5.49
C ILE A 20 2.34 -4.78 6.62
N LEU A 21 3.44 -4.59 7.36
CA LEU A 21 3.49 -3.63 8.46
C LEU A 21 3.27 -2.19 7.98
N ARG A 22 3.82 -1.80 6.82
CA ARG A 22 3.59 -0.50 6.20
C ARG A 22 2.14 -0.30 5.81
N PHE A 23 1.53 -1.29 5.17
CA PHE A 23 0.11 -1.26 4.84
C PHE A 23 -0.72 -0.99 6.10
N ILE A 24 -0.54 -1.80 7.14
CA ILE A 24 -1.31 -1.68 8.39
C ILE A 24 -1.07 -0.31 9.04
N ALA A 25 0.19 0.08 9.23
CA ALA A 25 0.52 1.31 9.93
C ALA A 25 0.05 2.56 9.19
N LEU A 26 0.17 2.60 7.86
CA LEU A 26 -0.32 3.70 7.05
C LEU A 26 -1.85 3.73 6.96
N TYR A 27 -2.52 2.58 6.90
CA TYR A 27 -3.97 2.50 6.94
C TYR A 27 -4.54 3.03 8.27
N GLU A 28 -3.95 2.62 9.40
CA GLU A 28 -4.43 2.99 10.74
C GLU A 28 -4.01 4.40 11.17
N ASN A 29 -2.86 4.89 10.70
CA ASN A 29 -2.26 6.12 11.23
C ASN A 29 -1.52 6.94 10.16
N LEU A 30 -2.14 7.16 9.00
CA LEU A 30 -1.60 8.01 7.93
C LEU A 30 -1.29 9.42 8.44
N ASP A 31 -2.23 10.01 9.19
CA ASP A 31 -2.09 11.38 9.72
C ASP A 31 -0.93 11.51 10.70
N GLY A 32 -0.63 10.45 11.46
CA GLY A 32 0.51 10.40 12.38
C GLY A 32 1.85 10.08 11.71
N TYR A 33 1.90 9.89 10.39
CA TYR A 33 3.14 9.59 9.70
C TYR A 33 4.16 10.73 9.80
N SER A 34 5.38 10.37 10.18
CA SER A 34 6.56 11.24 10.10
C SER A 34 7.77 10.43 9.62
N LYS A 35 8.63 11.04 8.81
CA LYS A 35 9.90 10.41 8.41
C LYS A 35 10.85 10.28 9.62
N PRO A 36 11.70 9.25 9.65
CA PRO A 36 11.86 8.18 8.65
C PRO A 36 10.82 7.05 8.81
N MET A 37 10.50 6.37 7.69
CA MET A 37 9.53 5.25 7.68
C MET A 37 9.85 4.19 8.75
N LYS A 38 11.12 3.81 8.91
CA LYS A 38 11.54 2.83 9.92
C LYS A 38 11.13 3.22 11.35
N GLU A 39 11.26 4.51 11.69
CA GLU A 39 10.91 5.00 13.02
C GLU A 39 9.38 5.02 13.20
N PHE A 40 8.64 5.46 12.17
CA PHE A 40 7.18 5.37 12.15
C PHE A 40 6.70 3.94 12.42
N LEU A 41 7.23 2.94 11.70
CA LEU A 41 6.85 1.53 11.89
C LEU A 41 7.26 1.02 13.28
N THR A 42 8.43 1.41 13.78
CA THR A 42 8.90 1.04 15.12
C THR A 42 7.96 1.60 16.19
N ASN A 43 7.53 2.85 16.05
CA ASN A 43 6.61 3.49 16.99
C ASN A 43 5.22 2.87 16.91
N TYR A 44 4.72 2.59 15.69
CA TYR A 44 3.47 1.86 15.50
C TYR A 44 3.48 0.49 16.22
N MET A 45 4.56 -0.30 16.04
CA MET A 45 4.70 -1.57 16.75
C MET A 45 4.76 -1.40 18.27
N LYS A 46 5.46 -0.38 18.78
CA LYS A 46 5.55 -0.12 20.22
C LYS A 46 4.18 0.19 20.84
N LEU A 47 3.37 1.00 20.15
CA LEU A 47 2.02 1.36 20.57
C LEU A 47 1.06 0.17 20.51
N ASN A 48 1.28 -0.75 19.58
CA ASN A 48 0.43 -1.91 19.33
C ASN A 48 1.02 -3.24 19.88
N LYS A 49 1.92 -3.19 20.86
CA LYS A 49 2.53 -4.39 21.47
C LYS A 49 1.51 -5.36 22.07
N THR A 50 0.42 -4.83 22.60
CA THR A 50 -0.64 -5.60 23.29
C THR A 50 -1.92 -5.58 22.48
N ILE A 51 -1.80 -5.79 21.17
CA ILE A 51 -2.96 -5.88 20.28
C ILE A 51 -3.80 -7.11 20.63
N ILE A 52 -5.11 -6.93 20.77
CA ILE A 52 -6.03 -8.04 21.04
C ILE A 52 -6.11 -8.92 19.79
N GLN A 53 -6.12 -10.25 19.97
CA GLN A 53 -6.07 -11.22 18.87
C GLN A 53 -7.15 -10.95 17.80
N ASN A 54 -8.40 -10.73 18.21
CA ASN A 54 -9.50 -10.43 17.30
C ASN A 54 -9.27 -9.16 16.44
N TYR A 55 -8.46 -8.21 16.91
CA TYR A 55 -8.12 -7.02 16.14
C TYR A 55 -7.02 -7.31 15.13
N LYS A 56 -5.99 -8.06 15.54
CA LYS A 56 -4.95 -8.57 14.65
C LYS A 56 -5.52 -9.39 13.50
N ASP A 57 -6.50 -10.25 13.78
CA ASP A 57 -7.16 -11.08 12.77
C ASP A 57 -7.93 -10.21 11.76
N ARG A 58 -8.58 -9.14 12.22
CA ARG A 58 -9.26 -8.17 11.34
C ARG A 58 -8.29 -7.47 10.40
N LEU A 59 -7.14 -7.01 10.90
CA LEU A 59 -6.11 -6.36 10.07
C LEU A 59 -5.52 -7.34 9.05
N SER A 60 -5.31 -8.60 9.44
CA SER A 60 -4.84 -9.66 8.54
C SER A 60 -5.86 -9.94 7.42
N ILE A 61 -7.15 -10.06 7.78
CA ILE A 61 -8.23 -10.26 6.81
C ILE A 61 -8.34 -9.06 5.87
N LEU A 62 -8.26 -7.83 6.39
CA LEU A 62 -8.28 -6.61 5.60
C LEU A 62 -7.16 -6.62 4.56
N PHE A 63 -5.91 -6.80 5.00
CA PHE A 63 -4.76 -6.86 4.11
C PHE A 63 -4.94 -7.91 3.00
N LYS A 64 -5.31 -9.14 3.38
CA LYS A 64 -5.50 -10.24 2.43
C LYS A 64 -6.59 -9.91 1.42
N LYS A 65 -7.76 -9.42 1.87
CA LYS A 65 -8.86 -9.04 0.98
C LYS A 65 -8.45 -7.94 0.00
N THR A 66 -7.75 -6.91 0.48
CA THR A 66 -7.28 -5.81 -0.36
C THR A 66 -6.30 -6.28 -1.43
N VAL A 67 -5.31 -7.09 -1.06
CA VAL A 67 -4.32 -7.62 -2.02
C VAL A 67 -4.97 -8.60 -3.00
N ASP A 68 -5.83 -9.50 -2.54
CA ASP A 68 -6.55 -10.45 -3.40
C ASP A 68 -7.42 -9.68 -4.41
N PHE A 69 -8.08 -8.60 -3.99
CA PHE A 69 -8.87 -7.73 -4.88
C PHE A 69 -8.01 -7.02 -5.93
N ILE A 70 -6.88 -6.45 -5.54
CA ILE A 70 -5.94 -5.79 -6.47
C ILE A 70 -5.42 -6.78 -7.51
N LEU A 71 -5.01 -7.98 -7.08
CA LEU A 71 -4.43 -8.97 -7.97
C LEU A 71 -5.47 -9.58 -8.91
N SER A 72 -6.69 -9.83 -8.44
CA SER A 72 -7.76 -10.32 -9.31
C SER A 72 -8.24 -9.27 -10.32
N SER A 73 -8.18 -7.98 -9.97
CA SER A 73 -8.70 -6.90 -10.82
C SER A 73 -7.67 -6.29 -11.78
N ILE A 74 -6.41 -6.16 -11.36
CA ILE A 74 -5.33 -5.51 -12.13
C ILE A 74 -4.24 -6.51 -12.53
N GLY A 75 -3.93 -7.46 -11.66
CA GLY A 75 -2.90 -8.48 -11.88
C GLY A 75 -1.54 -8.15 -11.26
N PRO A 76 -0.52 -9.01 -11.49
CA PRO A 76 0.80 -8.92 -10.82
C PRO A 76 1.61 -7.65 -11.16
N SER A 77 1.19 -6.88 -12.16
CA SER A 77 1.80 -5.60 -12.55
C SER A 77 1.26 -4.40 -11.78
N ALA A 78 0.26 -4.57 -10.91
CA ALA A 78 -0.41 -3.47 -10.20
C ALA A 78 0.54 -2.50 -9.47
N PHE A 79 1.68 -2.99 -9.01
CA PHE A 79 2.64 -2.19 -8.23
C PHE A 79 3.91 -1.83 -9.00
N LYS A 80 3.91 -2.00 -10.34
CA LYS A 80 5.08 -1.78 -11.20
C LYS A 80 4.89 -0.50 -12.03
N ILE A 81 5.95 0.32 -12.12
CA ILE A 81 6.01 1.44 -13.09
C ILE A 81 6.90 1.06 -14.28
N LYS A 82 8.11 0.56 -13.99
CA LYS A 82 9.06 0.07 -15.01
C LYS A 82 9.44 -1.39 -14.74
N ALA A 83 10.27 -1.60 -13.73
CA ALA A 83 10.76 -2.91 -13.32
C ALA A 83 10.70 -3.05 -11.80
N GLY A 84 10.38 -4.26 -11.32
CA GLY A 84 10.19 -4.54 -9.91
C GLY A 84 8.98 -3.83 -9.29
N ILE A 85 8.69 -4.18 -8.04
CA ILE A 85 7.65 -3.53 -7.26
C ILE A 85 8.17 -2.18 -6.76
N ASN A 86 7.40 -1.12 -6.98
CA ASN A 86 7.65 0.18 -6.36
C ASN A 86 6.87 0.25 -5.04
N ILE A 87 7.57 0.31 -3.91
CA ILE A 87 6.93 0.31 -2.58
C ILE A 87 6.05 1.55 -2.35
N ALA A 88 6.40 2.72 -2.88
CA ALA A 88 5.55 3.90 -2.76
C ALA A 88 4.24 3.74 -3.54
N VAL A 89 4.27 3.05 -4.69
CA VAL A 89 3.07 2.69 -5.45
C VAL A 89 2.24 1.65 -4.69
N PHE A 90 2.89 0.64 -4.11
CA PHE A 90 2.23 -0.35 -3.27
C PHE A 90 1.50 0.31 -2.10
N ASP A 91 2.19 1.15 -1.31
CA ASP A 91 1.57 1.88 -0.19
C ASP A 91 0.34 2.65 -0.68
N SER A 92 0.47 3.37 -1.80
CA SER A 92 -0.60 4.23 -2.32
C SER A 92 -1.85 3.44 -2.71
N ILE A 93 -1.67 2.40 -3.53
CA ILE A 93 -2.79 1.64 -4.08
C ILE A 93 -3.45 0.79 -3.00
N SER A 94 -2.65 0.10 -2.19
CA SER A 94 -3.17 -0.80 -1.16
C SER A 94 -3.91 -0.03 -0.07
N VAL A 95 -3.33 1.06 0.46
CA VAL A 95 -4.00 1.87 1.48
C VAL A 95 -5.25 2.55 0.91
N ALA A 96 -5.19 3.12 -0.30
CA ALA A 96 -6.36 3.75 -0.91
C ALA A 96 -7.53 2.77 -1.07
N LEU A 97 -7.29 1.57 -1.59
CA LEU A 97 -8.33 0.56 -1.80
C LEU A 97 -8.82 -0.09 -0.50
N ALA A 98 -8.01 -0.08 0.56
CA ALA A 98 -8.48 -0.48 1.89
C ALA A 98 -9.35 0.59 2.55
N SER A 99 -9.19 1.86 2.18
CA SER A 99 -9.88 3.01 2.78
C SER A 99 -11.20 3.39 2.11
N ILE A 100 -11.59 2.74 1.01
CA ILE A 100 -12.83 3.03 0.27
C ILE A 100 -13.70 1.79 0.13
N ASP A 101 -14.99 1.99 -0.18
CA ASP A 101 -15.89 0.89 -0.50
C ASP A 101 -15.59 0.33 -1.90
N THR A 102 -15.03 -0.87 -1.94
CA THR A 102 -14.63 -1.53 -3.18
C THR A 102 -15.76 -2.22 -3.93
N GLN A 103 -16.94 -2.37 -3.33
CA GLN A 103 -18.06 -3.10 -3.95
C GLN A 103 -18.59 -2.45 -5.23
N ASN A 104 -18.42 -1.13 -5.35
CA ASN A 104 -18.96 -0.34 -6.46
C ASN A 104 -17.84 0.21 -7.38
N ILE A 105 -16.62 -0.32 -7.29
CA ILE A 105 -15.53 0.13 -8.14
C ILE A 105 -15.56 -0.64 -9.46
N ASP A 106 -16.15 -0.02 -10.47
CA ASP A 106 -16.02 -0.48 -11.85
C ASP A 106 -14.69 -0.04 -12.47
N ASN A 107 -14.22 -0.80 -13.47
CA ASN A 107 -13.07 -0.45 -14.32
C ASN A 107 -11.79 -0.12 -13.53
N LEU A 108 -11.50 -0.86 -12.46
CA LEU A 108 -10.33 -0.61 -11.61
C LEU A 108 -9.00 -0.67 -12.41
N SER A 109 -8.91 -1.50 -13.44
CA SER A 109 -7.73 -1.57 -14.33
C SER A 109 -7.52 -0.27 -15.12
N GLU A 110 -8.58 0.36 -15.60
CA GLU A 110 -8.54 1.65 -16.29
C GLU A 110 -8.16 2.78 -15.31
N LYS A 111 -8.78 2.82 -14.14
CA LYS A 111 -8.44 3.78 -13.08
C LYS A 111 -6.99 3.64 -12.63
N HIS A 112 -6.49 2.41 -12.54
CA HIS A 112 -5.08 2.13 -12.27
C HIS A 112 -4.15 2.72 -13.34
N LYS A 113 -4.48 2.56 -14.63
CA LYS A 113 -3.72 3.20 -15.72
C LYS A 113 -3.76 4.73 -15.61
N ILE A 114 -4.90 5.32 -15.26
CA ILE A 114 -5.03 6.77 -15.04
C ILE A 114 -4.10 7.22 -13.91
N LEU A 115 -4.10 6.51 -12.77
CA LEU A 115 -3.23 6.80 -11.64
C LEU A 115 -1.75 6.75 -12.03
N LEU A 116 -1.32 5.69 -12.74
CA LEU A 116 0.07 5.52 -13.15
C LEU A 116 0.54 6.51 -14.23
N ASN A 117 -0.39 7.19 -14.92
CA ASN A 117 -0.07 8.27 -15.85
C ASN A 117 -0.27 9.66 -15.25
N ASN A 118 -0.72 9.77 -13.99
CA ASN A 118 -0.89 11.06 -13.33
C ASN A 118 0.49 11.67 -12.97
N PRO A 119 0.85 12.85 -13.50
CA PRO A 119 2.17 13.45 -13.25
C PRO A 119 2.44 13.76 -11.78
N SER A 120 1.43 14.25 -11.04
CA SER A 120 1.54 14.55 -9.61
C SER A 120 1.73 13.28 -8.79
N PHE A 121 1.07 12.19 -9.16
CA PHE A 121 1.29 10.88 -8.53
C PHE A 121 2.73 10.40 -8.78
N LEU A 122 3.18 10.43 -10.04
CA LEU A 122 4.53 10.00 -10.43
C LEU A 122 5.62 10.80 -9.71
N GLU A 123 5.41 12.10 -9.47
CA GLU A 123 6.31 12.93 -8.68
C GLU A 123 6.42 12.46 -7.21
N CYS A 124 5.29 12.05 -6.61
CA CYS A 124 5.23 11.60 -5.22
C CYS A 124 5.86 10.22 -5.00
N VAL A 125 5.91 9.37 -6.04
CA VAL A 125 6.45 8.00 -5.97
C VAL A 125 7.87 7.84 -6.56
N SER A 126 8.48 8.92 -7.08
CA SER A 126 9.79 8.87 -7.74
C SER A 126 10.95 9.39 -6.89
N LYS A 127 10.76 10.44 -6.08
CA LYS A 127 11.81 11.05 -5.26
C LYS A 127 11.28 11.46 -3.90
N ALA A 128 12.15 11.38 -2.88
CA ALA A 128 11.82 11.76 -1.50
C ALA A 128 10.49 11.11 -1.03
N THR A 129 10.32 9.83 -1.37
CA THR A 129 9.07 9.07 -1.18
C THR A 129 8.74 8.78 0.29
N THR A 130 9.54 9.30 1.22
CA THR A 130 9.28 9.27 2.66
C THR A 130 8.95 10.65 3.22
N ASP A 131 8.92 11.70 2.41
CA ASP A 131 8.42 13.00 2.88
C ASP A 131 6.93 12.92 3.18
N ARG A 132 6.53 13.46 4.34
CA ARG A 132 5.16 13.37 4.86
C ARG A 132 4.11 13.82 3.84
N GLU A 133 4.34 15.00 3.25
CA GLU A 133 3.46 15.55 2.22
C GLU A 133 3.33 14.63 1.00
N LYS A 134 4.42 13.98 0.58
CA LYS A 134 4.40 13.05 -0.55
C LYS A 134 3.69 11.75 -0.23
N VAL A 135 3.84 11.22 1.00
CA VAL A 135 3.14 10.01 1.46
C VAL A 135 1.64 10.26 1.53
N ARG A 136 1.24 11.38 2.12
CA ARG A 136 -0.17 11.79 2.18
C ARG A 136 -0.73 12.01 0.77
N ARG A 137 -0.07 12.86 -0.03
CA ARG A 137 -0.58 13.26 -1.35
C ARG A 137 -0.73 12.09 -2.31
N ARG A 138 0.20 11.11 -2.33
CA ARG A 138 0.06 9.94 -3.22
C ARG A 138 -1.11 9.04 -2.86
N ILE A 139 -1.44 8.92 -1.57
CA ILE A 139 -2.59 8.13 -1.10
C ILE A 139 -3.87 8.90 -1.43
N ASP A 140 -3.91 10.22 -1.20
CA ASP A 140 -5.05 11.06 -1.56
C ASP A 140 -5.36 11.00 -3.06
N ILE A 141 -4.35 11.15 -3.94
CA ILE A 141 -4.54 11.02 -5.39
C ILE A 141 -5.08 9.63 -5.77
N ALA A 142 -4.60 8.57 -5.11
CA ALA A 142 -5.07 7.22 -5.36
C ALA A 142 -6.54 7.03 -4.92
N ILE A 143 -6.92 7.54 -3.74
CA ILE A 143 -8.32 7.55 -3.26
C ILE A 143 -9.21 8.32 -4.22
N GLU A 144 -8.81 9.54 -4.60
CA GLU A 144 -9.52 10.39 -5.57
C GLU A 144 -9.73 9.62 -6.88
N THR A 145 -8.67 8.99 -7.41
CA THR A 145 -8.74 8.26 -8.68
C THR A 145 -9.66 7.04 -8.60
N PHE A 146 -9.60 6.27 -7.52
CA PHE A 146 -10.40 5.04 -7.40
C PHE A 146 -11.89 5.29 -7.07
N SER A 147 -12.20 6.45 -6.48
CA SER A 147 -13.56 6.82 -6.06
C SER A 147 -14.39 7.52 -7.15
N THR A 148 -13.81 7.82 -8.32
CA THR A 148 -14.52 8.41 -9.48
C THR A 148 -15.39 7.41 -10.21
#